data_AF-A0A1V3KN56-F1
#
_entry.id   AF-A0A1V3KN56-F1
#
_cell.length_a   1.000
_cell.length_b   1.000
_cell.length_c   1.000
_cell.angle_alpha   90.00
_cell.angle_beta   90.00
_cell.angle_gamma   90.00
#
_symmetry.space_group_name_H-M   'P 1'
#
loop_
_entity.id
_entity.type
_entity.pdbx_description
1 polymer ?
#
loop_
_entity_poly.entity_id
_entity_poly.type
_entity_poly.pdbx_seq_one_letter_code
_entity_poly.pdbx_strand_id
1 'polypeptide(L)'
;MKCAIAKHNDLLLKQAINHYRKSVDMFTFLSLYSDFEPYPINEVVDVIKHKINDLESELAPWRKLGRENEALETQLYALKRQLKRMEQRQGEMTNGN
;
A
#
# COMPACT_ATOMS: atom_id res chain seq x y z
N MET A 1 -12.86 5.38 -4.99
CA MET A 1 -11.67 5.42 -5.87
C MET A 1 -12.08 5.05 -7.28
N LYS A 2 -11.85 5.91 -8.28
CA LYS A 2 -11.83 5.45 -9.68
C LYS A 2 -10.59 4.56 -9.89
N CYS A 3 -10.65 3.61 -10.82
CA CYS A 3 -9.55 2.66 -11.10
C CYS A 3 -9.09 1.81 -9.90
N ALA A 4 -9.98 1.46 -8.96
CA ALA A 4 -9.62 0.71 -7.76
C ALA A 4 -8.84 -0.57 -8.05
N ILE A 5 -9.25 -1.34 -9.07
CA ILE A 5 -8.57 -2.58 -9.49
C ILE A 5 -7.10 -2.32 -9.87
N ALA A 6 -6.84 -1.28 -10.66
CA ALA A 6 -5.48 -0.93 -11.05
C ALA A 6 -4.65 -0.48 -9.85
N LYS A 7 -5.26 0.25 -8.90
CA LYS A 7 -4.58 0.73 -7.68
C LYS A 7 -4.16 -0.40 -6.74
N HIS A 8 -4.90 -1.51 -6.72
CA HIS A 8 -4.56 -2.72 -5.97
C HIS A 8 -3.50 -3.60 -6.65
N ASN A 9 -3.08 -3.26 -7.87
CA ASN A 9 -2.00 -3.96 -8.57
C ASN A 9 -0.67 -3.80 -7.82
N ASP A 10 -0.01 -4.92 -7.53
CA ASP A 10 1.24 -4.96 -6.76
C ASP A 10 2.39 -4.17 -7.40
N LEU A 11 2.50 -4.22 -8.73
CA LEU A 11 3.55 -3.50 -9.45
C LEU A 11 3.33 -1.99 -9.34
N LEU A 12 2.08 -1.55 -9.55
CA LEU A 12 1.70 -0.15 -9.45
C LEU A 12 1.93 0.37 -8.02
N LEU A 13 1.50 -0.40 -7.01
CA LEU A 13 1.69 -0.04 -5.61
C LEU A 13 3.18 0.09 -5.26
N LYS A 14 4.02 -0.84 -5.72
CA LYS A 14 5.49 -0.75 -5.52
C LYS A 14 6.09 0.48 -6.18
N GLN A 15 5.64 0.85 -7.38
CA GLN A 15 6.07 2.06 -8.06
C GLN A 15 5.66 3.31 -7.27
N ALA A 16 4.41 3.40 -6.83
CA ALA A 16 3.91 4.51 -6.02
C ALA A 16 4.67 4.65 -4.70
N ILE A 17 4.90 3.55 -3.97
CA ILE A 17 5.70 3.54 -2.73
C ILE A 17 7.12 4.05 -3.00
N ASN A 18 7.76 3.57 -4.08
CA ASN A 18 9.12 4.01 -4.41
C ASN A 18 9.19 5.49 -4.83
N HIS A 19 8.15 5.99 -5.50
CA HIS A 19 8.01 7.41 -5.83
C HIS A 19 7.91 8.27 -4.57
N TYR A 20 6.96 7.95 -3.68
CA TYR A 20 6.73 8.72 -2.46
C TYR A 20 7.87 8.63 -1.43
N ARG A 21 8.76 7.64 -1.55
CA ARG A 21 10.02 7.60 -0.78
C ARG A 21 11.01 8.68 -1.18
N LYS A 22 10.93 9.20 -2.41
CA LYS A 22 11.91 10.14 -2.99
C LYS A 22 11.32 11.52 -3.22
N SER A 23 10.05 11.59 -3.61
CA SER A 23 9.35 12.83 -3.93
C SER A 23 8.13 13.04 -3.03
N VAL A 24 7.68 14.29 -2.97
CA VAL A 24 6.38 14.73 -2.44
C VAL A 24 5.38 14.98 -3.58
N ASP A 25 5.81 14.92 -4.83
CA ASP A 25 4.93 15.11 -5.98
C ASP A 25 3.89 13.99 -6.08
N MET A 26 2.74 14.31 -6.66
CA MET A 26 1.69 13.33 -6.88
C MET A 26 2.16 12.26 -7.89
N PHE A 27 2.07 10.98 -7.49
CA PHE A 27 2.30 9.89 -8.43
C PHE A 27 1.10 9.78 -9.38
N THR A 28 1.36 9.61 -10.67
CA THR A 28 0.34 9.38 -11.70
C THR A 28 0.67 8.11 -12.47
N PHE A 29 -0.36 7.50 -13.05
CA PHE A 29 -0.20 6.29 -13.84
C PHE A 29 -1.21 6.20 -14.99
N LEU A 30 -0.86 5.40 -15.99
CA LEU A 30 -1.74 5.07 -17.10
C LEU A 30 -2.84 4.12 -16.64
N SER A 31 -4.09 4.53 -16.84
CA SER A 31 -5.27 3.74 -16.54
C SER A 31 -6.22 3.68 -17.74
N LEU A 32 -7.27 2.87 -17.66
CA LEU A 32 -8.28 2.77 -18.72
C LEU A 32 -9.04 4.07 -19.01
N TYR A 33 -9.04 5.02 -18.07
CA TYR A 33 -9.81 6.27 -18.19
C TYR A 33 -8.94 7.52 -18.30
N SER A 34 -7.62 7.41 -18.06
CA SER A 34 -6.70 8.56 -18.05
C SER A 34 -5.25 8.08 -18.14
N ASP A 35 -4.46 8.78 -18.96
CA ASP A 35 -3.01 8.59 -19.07
C ASP A 35 -2.26 9.13 -17.85
N PHE A 36 -2.90 10.02 -17.08
CA PHE A 36 -2.34 10.69 -15.91
C PHE A 36 -3.24 10.49 -14.68
N GLU A 37 -3.77 9.29 -14.50
CA GLU A 37 -4.64 8.98 -13.37
C GLU A 37 -3.88 9.24 -12.05
N PRO A 38 -4.41 10.10 -11.16
CA PRO A 38 -3.74 10.41 -9.92
C PRO A 38 -3.81 9.22 -8.95
N TYR A 39 -2.68 8.95 -8.29
CA TYR A 39 -2.59 7.98 -7.21
C TYR A 39 -1.98 8.65 -5.97
N PRO A 40 -2.80 9.40 -5.23
CA PRO A 40 -2.33 10.18 -4.09
C PRO A 40 -1.89 9.29 -2.91
N ILE A 41 -1.01 9.83 -2.07
CA ILE A 41 -0.39 9.08 -0.95
C ILE A 41 -1.42 8.52 0.04
N ASN A 42 -2.56 9.19 0.25
CA ASN A 42 -3.64 8.68 1.09
C ASN A 42 -4.23 7.38 0.53
N GLU A 43 -4.48 7.32 -0.78
CA GLU A 43 -4.97 6.10 -1.42
C GLU A 43 -3.90 4.99 -1.41
N VAL A 44 -2.62 5.32 -1.55
CA VAL A 44 -1.51 4.36 -1.39
C VAL A 44 -1.52 3.76 0.01
N VAL A 45 -1.65 4.59 1.05
CA VAL A 45 -1.76 4.16 2.45
C VAL A 45 -2.99 3.26 2.64
N ASP A 46 -4.14 3.64 2.11
CA ASP A 46 -5.37 2.86 2.21
C ASP A 46 -5.25 1.48 1.54
N VAL A 47 -4.64 1.40 0.36
CA VAL A 47 -4.39 0.12 -0.33
C VAL A 47 -3.43 -0.77 0.47
N ILE A 48 -2.39 -0.21 1.09
CA ILE A 48 -1.50 -0.99 1.97
C ILE A 48 -2.26 -1.50 3.20
N LYS A 49 -3.13 -0.68 3.81
CA LYS A 49 -3.98 -1.09 4.94
C LYS A 49 -4.93 -2.22 4.55
N HIS A 50 -5.56 -2.13 3.38
CA HIS A 50 -6.42 -3.20 2.86
C HIS A 50 -5.64 -4.51 2.69
N LYS A 51 -4.47 -4.47 2.05
CA LYS A 51 -3.61 -5.65 1.89
C LYS A 51 -3.19 -6.27 3.22
N ILE A 52 -2.88 -5.45 4.22
CA ILE A 52 -2.58 -5.93 5.58
C ILE A 52 -3.78 -6.65 6.18
N ASN A 53 -4.98 -6.08 6.07
CA ASN A 53 -6.20 -6.68 6.60
C ASN A 53 -6.56 -7.99 5.90
N ASP A 54 -6.40 -8.06 4.58
CA ASP A 54 -6.62 -9.28 3.79
C ASP A 54 -5.64 -10.38 4.23
N LEU A 55 -4.37 -10.03 4.40
CA LEU A 55 -3.33 -10.96 4.83
C LEU A 55 -3.49 -11.41 6.29
N GLU A 56 -3.93 -10.52 7.18
CA GLU A 56 -4.28 -10.87 8.57
C GLU A 56 -5.48 -11.83 8.61
N SER A 57 -6.47 -11.61 7.75
CA SER A 57 -7.62 -12.50 7.59
C SER A 57 -7.20 -13.87 7.06
N GLU A 58 -6.26 -13.91 6.11
CA GLU A 58 -5.69 -15.16 5.60
C GLU A 58 -4.87 -15.90 6.67
N LEU A 59 -4.12 -15.18 7.51
CA LEU A 59 -3.33 -15.73 8.62
C LEU A 59 -4.19 -16.24 9.78
N ALA A 60 -5.39 -15.69 9.98
CA ALA A 60 -6.22 -16.01 11.15
C ALA A 60 -6.56 -17.51 11.29
N PRO A 61 -6.96 -18.25 10.23
CA PRO A 61 -7.13 -19.70 10.28
C PRO A 61 -5.86 -20.47 10.66
N TRP A 62 -4.69 -20.09 10.12
CA TRP A 62 -3.42 -20.73 10.43
C TRP A 62 -3.07 -20.60 11.92
N ARG A 63 -3.20 -19.38 12.46
CA ARG A 63 -2.98 -19.09 13.87
C ARG A 63 -3.95 -19.85 14.78
N LYS A 64 -5.23 -19.98 14.39
CA LYS A 64 -6.22 -20.79 15.12
C LYS A 64 -5.87 -22.28 15.17
N LEU A 65 -5.23 -22.79 14.11
CA LEU A 65 -4.76 -24.18 14.05
C LEU A 65 -3.41 -24.39 14.75
N GLY A 66 -2.84 -23.35 15.37
CA GLY A 66 -1.51 -23.40 15.97
C GLY A 66 -0.39 -23.64 14.95
N ARG A 67 -0.63 -23.30 13.68
CA ARG A 67 0.33 -23.48 12.60
C ARG A 67 0.94 -22.13 12.24
N GLU A 68 2.26 -22.14 12.08
CA GLU A 68 2.99 -20.99 11.59
C GLU A 68 3.03 -21.00 10.07
N ASN A 69 2.79 -19.85 9.46
CA ASN A 69 3.02 -19.63 8.05
C ASN A 69 4.05 -18.51 7.90
N GLU A 70 5.32 -18.86 8.03
CA GLU A 70 6.45 -17.91 8.02
C GLU A 70 6.46 -17.02 6.77
N ALA A 71 6.05 -17.54 5.63
CA ALA A 71 5.97 -16.79 4.38
C ALA A 71 4.94 -15.67 4.46
N LEU A 72 3.73 -15.95 4.96
CA LEU A 72 2.68 -14.93 5.12
C LEU A 72 3.01 -13.95 6.26
N GLU A 73 3.60 -14.41 7.35
CA GLU A 73 4.05 -13.55 8.46
C GLU A 73 5.17 -12.58 8.01
N THR A 74 6.13 -13.06 7.21
CA THR A 74 7.19 -12.21 6.63
C THR A 74 6.60 -11.16 5.69
N GLN A 75 5.62 -11.52 4.87
CA GLN A 75 4.90 -10.58 4.00
C GLN A 75 4.14 -9.54 4.81
N LEU A 76 3.46 -9.95 5.89
CA LEU A 76 2.73 -9.06 6.78
C LEU A 76 3.66 -8.05 7.43
N TYR A 77 4.81 -8.52 7.93
CA TYR A 77 5.84 -7.66 8.50
C TYR A 77 6.37 -6.64 7.48
N ALA A 78 6.65 -7.08 6.25
CA ALA A 78 7.11 -6.19 5.18
C ALA A 78 6.09 -5.11 4.83
N LEU A 79 4.81 -5.47 4.71
CA LEU A 79 3.71 -4.53 4.44
C LEU A 79 3.52 -3.54 5.59
N LYS A 80 3.53 -3.99 6.85
CA LYS A 80 3.46 -3.09 8.02
C LYS A 80 4.61 -2.09 8.06
N ARG A 81 5.82 -2.53 7.69
CA ARG A 81 6.99 -1.65 7.59
C ARG A 81 6.84 -0.62 6.48
N GLN A 82 6.24 -0.98 5.35
CA GLN A 82 5.94 -0.05 4.27
C GLN A 82 4.87 0.96 4.69
N LEU A 83 3.80 0.50 5.34
CA LEU A 83 2.73 1.34 5.86
C LEU A 83 3.25 2.45 6.76
N LYS A 84 4.02 2.08 7.79
CA LYS A 84 4.59 3.05 8.74
C LYS A 84 5.41 4.14 8.04
N ARG A 85 6.16 3.78 7.00
CA ARG A 85 6.92 4.76 6.21
C ARG A 85 6.01 5.67 5.41
N MET A 86 4.98 5.13 4.76
CA MET A 86 4.07 5.95 3.96
C MET A 86 3.23 6.88 4.83
N GLU A 87 2.81 6.45 6.02
CA GLU A 87 2.12 7.30 7.00
C GLU A 87 3.02 8.43 7.50
N GLN A 88 4.30 8.16 7.76
CA GLN A 88 5.26 9.21 8.09
C GLN A 88 5.40 10.23 6.96
N ARG A 89 5.55 9.76 5.71
CA ARG A 89 5.65 10.62 4.53
C ARG A 89 4.39 11.44 4.32
N GLN A 90 3.23 10.84 4.53
CA GLN A 90 1.94 11.53 4.49
C GLN A 90 1.91 12.67 5.52
N GLY A 91 2.35 12.42 6.76
CA GLY A 91 2.46 13.44 7.80
C GLY A 91 3.44 14.58 7.46
N GLU A 92 4.59 14.26 6.86
CA GLU A 92 5.57 15.26 6.37
C GLU A 92 4.94 16.18 5.31
N MET A 93 4.13 15.61 4.41
CA MET A 93 3.46 16.34 3.33
C MET A 93 2.29 17.20 3.83
N THR A 94 1.62 16.80 4.92
CA THR A 94 0.51 17.59 5.50
C THR A 94 0.97 18.67 6.46
N ASN A 95 2.10 18.49 7.14
CA ASN A 95 2.66 19.48 8.08
C ASN A 95 3.58 20.53 7.43
N GLY A 96 3.92 20.36 6.15
CA GLY A 96 4.76 21.30 5.37
C GLY A 96 3.99 22.40 4.64
N ASN A 97 2.67 22.51 4.86
CA ASN A 97 1.80 23.54 4.28
C ASN A 97 1.43 24.61 5.31
#